data_AF-A0A1Y2Q471-F1
#
_entry.id   AF-A0A1Y2Q471-F1
#
_cell.length_a   1.000
_cell.length_b   1.000
_cell.length_c   1.000
_cell.angle_alpha   90.00
_cell.angle_beta   90.00
_cell.angle_gamma   90.00
#
_symmetry.space_group_name_H-M   'P 1'
#
loop_
_entity.id
_entity.type
_entity.pdbx_description
1 polymer ?
#
loop_
_entity_poly.entity_id
_entity_poly.type
_entity_poly.pdbx_seq_one_letter_code
_entity_poly.pdbx_strand_id
1 'polypeptide(L)'
;MELLAIVLSLFGATASAQGYDVSATGKLVDKDSCYSFQVPAGWKLVAGNPIPLLISAPPGERARSLQTLPRGFAILAIGRRSGEAKSIEALMELRRRANAFSSTRSVAHASATGITRAVEARWTDNANEPGEQTIARFFVFRGQPFAAYLSFYQSDRRRSQYPMALARLFDSIRPLAGATGCPVPAGHKDARRIHGG
;
A
#
# COMPACT_ATOMS: atom_id res chain seq x y z
N MET A 1 -5.56 -13.44 -15.82
CA MET A 1 -6.49 -12.40 -15.33
C MET A 1 -6.33 -12.47 -13.81
N GLU A 2 -5.74 -11.56 -13.04
CA GLU A 2 -5.81 -10.10 -13.05
C GLU A 2 -5.00 -9.53 -11.86
N LEU A 3 -3.68 -9.74 -11.73
CA LEU A 3 -2.96 -9.16 -10.57
C LEU A 3 -3.10 -7.63 -10.54
N LEU A 4 -3.14 -7.01 -11.72
CA LEU A 4 -3.50 -5.61 -11.90
C LEU A 4 -5.00 -5.38 -11.91
N ALA A 5 -5.83 -6.17 -12.58
CA ALA A 5 -7.26 -5.84 -12.63
C ALA A 5 -8.00 -6.10 -11.31
N ILE A 6 -7.47 -6.96 -10.43
CA ILE A 6 -7.80 -6.95 -8.99
C ILE A 6 -7.36 -5.63 -8.38
N VAL A 7 -6.10 -5.21 -8.49
CA VAL A 7 -5.65 -3.93 -7.92
C VAL A 7 -6.40 -2.71 -8.49
N LEU A 8 -6.71 -2.66 -9.78
CA LEU A 8 -7.44 -1.57 -10.45
C LEU A 8 -8.94 -1.63 -10.14
N SER A 9 -9.57 -2.81 -10.08
CA SER A 9 -10.97 -2.94 -9.63
C SER A 9 -11.11 -2.61 -8.14
N LEU A 10 -10.08 -2.88 -7.33
CA LEU A 10 -10.02 -2.48 -5.93
C LEU A 10 -9.97 -0.96 -5.78
N PHE A 11 -9.42 -0.22 -6.77
CA PHE A 11 -9.08 1.20 -6.63
C PHE A 11 -9.79 2.17 -7.58
N GLY A 12 -10.65 1.67 -8.48
CA GLY A 12 -11.34 2.49 -9.48
C GLY A 12 -10.41 2.80 -10.66
N ALA A 13 -10.73 2.29 -11.84
CA ALA A 13 -9.84 2.36 -12.99
C ALA A 13 -9.79 3.77 -13.62
N THR A 14 -8.64 4.42 -13.56
CA THR A 14 -7.85 4.79 -14.76
C THR A 14 -6.37 4.75 -14.39
N ALA A 15 -5.55 4.04 -15.18
CA ALA A 15 -4.10 4.07 -15.04
C ALA A 15 -3.56 5.26 -15.84
N SER A 16 -3.70 6.49 -15.32
CA SER A 16 -2.86 7.59 -15.78
C SER A 16 -1.59 7.61 -14.91
N ALA A 17 -0.44 7.89 -15.51
CA ALA A 17 0.82 8.11 -14.79
C ALA A 17 1.01 9.60 -14.46
N GLN A 18 -0.09 10.35 -14.27
CA GLN A 18 -0.08 11.78 -14.02
C GLN A 18 -0.51 12.06 -12.57
N GLY A 19 0.44 12.37 -11.69
CA GLY A 19 0.06 12.92 -10.39
C GLY A 19 1.07 12.85 -9.25
N TYR A 20 2.18 12.11 -9.39
CA TYR A 20 3.13 11.96 -8.30
C TYR A 20 4.52 12.47 -8.66
N ASP A 21 4.94 13.50 -7.93
CA ASP A 21 6.31 13.98 -7.90
C ASP A 21 7.14 12.96 -7.09
N VAL A 22 7.79 12.02 -7.78
CA VAL A 22 8.81 11.18 -7.14
C VAL A 22 9.99 12.09 -6.91
N SER A 23 10.15 12.59 -5.68
CA SER A 23 11.34 13.36 -5.33
C SER A 23 12.59 12.55 -5.69
N ALA A 24 13.72 13.21 -5.95
CA ALA A 24 15.00 12.51 -6.17
C ALA A 24 15.36 11.53 -5.02
N THR A 25 14.74 11.71 -3.85
CA THR A 25 14.86 10.85 -2.68
C THR A 25 13.92 9.65 -2.65
N GLY A 26 13.00 9.47 -3.61
CA GLY A 26 12.05 8.35 -3.66
C GLY A 26 10.85 8.49 -2.72
N LYS A 27 10.57 9.69 -2.22
CA LYS A 27 9.43 9.97 -1.33
C LYS A 27 8.19 10.30 -2.17
N LEU A 28 7.08 9.65 -1.86
CA LEU A 28 5.76 9.94 -2.43
C LEU A 28 4.90 10.68 -1.42
N VAL A 29 4.15 11.68 -1.90
CA VAL A 29 3.30 12.55 -1.09
C VAL A 29 1.87 12.44 -1.60
N ASP A 30 0.96 11.99 -0.74
CA ASP A 30 -0.48 12.01 -0.96
C ASP A 30 -1.06 13.20 -0.17
N LYS A 31 -1.27 14.32 -0.87
CA LYS A 31 -1.77 15.57 -0.27
C LYS A 31 -3.22 15.45 0.17
N ASP A 32 -4.04 14.72 -0.58
CA ASP A 32 -5.47 14.55 -0.30
C ASP A 32 -5.69 13.75 0.98
N SER A 33 -4.87 12.71 1.17
CA SER A 33 -4.89 11.88 2.38
C SER A 33 -3.94 12.38 3.47
N CYS A 34 -3.17 13.44 3.21
CA CYS A 34 -2.23 14.06 4.16
C CYS A 34 -1.15 13.14 4.75
N TYR A 35 -0.61 12.23 3.93
CA TYR A 35 0.55 11.44 4.32
C TYR A 35 1.61 11.40 3.23
N SER A 36 2.80 10.95 3.60
CA SER A 36 3.86 10.59 2.67
C SER A 36 4.43 9.25 3.05
N PHE A 37 5.11 8.61 2.11
CA PHE A 37 5.81 7.35 2.34
C PHE A 37 7.03 7.26 1.41
N GLN A 38 7.92 6.33 1.74
CA GLN A 38 9.12 6.05 0.97
C GLN A 38 8.87 4.89 0.00
N VAL A 39 9.19 5.08 -1.28
CA VAL A 39 9.22 4.00 -2.27
C VAL A 39 10.33 3.02 -1.88
N PRO A 40 10.05 1.71 -1.72
CA PRO A 40 11.08 0.74 -1.39
C PRO A 40 12.16 0.69 -2.48
N ALA A 41 13.42 0.49 -2.06
CA ALA A 41 14.54 0.44 -2.99
C ALA A 41 14.32 -0.62 -4.09
N GLY A 42 14.59 -0.24 -5.34
CA GLY A 42 14.41 -1.11 -6.51
C GLY A 42 12.98 -1.23 -7.03
N TRP A 43 12.01 -0.52 -6.44
CA TRP A 43 10.65 -0.43 -6.95
C TRP A 43 10.47 0.84 -7.80
N LYS A 44 9.59 0.75 -8.80
CA LYS A 44 9.29 1.86 -9.71
C LYS A 44 7.80 2.17 -9.67
N LEU A 45 7.45 3.46 -9.63
CA LEU A 45 6.07 3.91 -9.85
C LEU A 45 5.73 3.78 -11.33
N VAL A 46 4.63 3.08 -11.65
CA VAL A 46 4.20 2.83 -13.03
C VAL A 46 2.83 3.41 -13.38
N ALA A 47 2.01 3.69 -12.37
CA ALA A 47 0.75 4.40 -12.50
C ALA A 47 0.47 5.17 -11.22
N GLY A 48 -0.26 6.27 -11.32
CA GLY A 48 -0.58 7.09 -10.17
C GLY A 48 -1.76 7.99 -10.44
N ASN A 49 -2.76 7.83 -9.56
CA ASN A 49 -3.96 8.63 -9.31
C ASN A 49 -5.24 7.80 -9.57
N PRO A 50 -6.09 7.54 -8.55
CA PRO A 50 -6.00 7.99 -7.15
C PRO A 50 -4.96 7.24 -6.30
N ILE A 51 -4.37 6.15 -6.81
CA ILE A 51 -3.56 5.25 -5.99
C ILE A 51 -2.24 4.91 -6.68
N PRO A 52 -1.08 5.10 -6.00
CA PRO A 52 0.22 4.77 -6.55
C PRO A 52 0.38 3.26 -6.73
N LEU A 53 0.78 2.87 -7.94
CA LEU A 53 1.11 1.49 -8.29
C LEU A 53 2.62 1.36 -8.45
N LEU A 54 3.25 0.61 -7.55
CA LEU A 54 4.68 0.31 -7.58
C LEU A 54 4.91 -1.09 -8.10
N ILE A 55 5.97 -1.25 -8.90
CA ILE A 55 6.41 -2.53 -9.43
C ILE A 55 7.87 -2.81 -9.08
N SER A 56 8.13 -4.03 -8.62
CA SER A 56 9.47 -4.62 -8.61
C SER A 56 9.61 -5.54 -9.82
N ALA A 57 10.63 -5.30 -10.63
CA ALA A 57 10.98 -6.12 -11.80
C ALA A 57 12.40 -6.66 -11.65
N PRO A 58 12.77 -7.74 -12.35
CA PRO A 58 14.18 -8.12 -12.51
C PRO A 58 14.97 -7.00 -13.21
N PRO A 59 16.30 -6.88 -12.95
CA PRO A 59 17.13 -5.89 -13.63
C PRO A 59 17.04 -6.03 -15.15
N GLY A 60 16.89 -4.91 -15.87
CA GLY A 60 16.78 -4.90 -17.34
C GLY A 60 15.39 -5.21 -17.88
N GLU A 61 14.46 -5.70 -17.05
CA GLU A 61 13.10 -6.01 -17.49
C GLU A 61 12.16 -4.81 -17.38
N ARG A 62 11.23 -4.72 -18.34
CA ARG A 62 10.12 -3.76 -18.34
C ARG A 62 8.81 -4.54 -18.47
N ALA A 63 7.83 -4.21 -17.63
CA ALA A 63 6.48 -4.73 -17.81
C ALA A 63 5.92 -4.17 -19.13
N ARG A 64 5.75 -5.04 -20.13
CA ARG A 64 5.13 -4.66 -21.43
C ARG A 64 3.62 -4.46 -21.32
N SER A 65 3.01 -5.11 -20.34
CA SER A 65 1.62 -4.94 -19.94
C SER A 65 1.55 -5.04 -18.43
N LEU A 66 0.75 -4.17 -17.82
CA LEU A 66 0.43 -4.29 -16.41
C LEU A 66 -0.63 -5.38 -16.17
N GLN A 67 -1.45 -5.74 -17.18
CA GLN A 67 -2.59 -6.66 -17.02
C GLN A 67 -2.17 -8.10 -16.69
N THR A 68 -0.99 -8.50 -17.15
CA THR A 68 -0.38 -9.81 -16.91
C THR A 68 1.07 -9.60 -16.52
N LEU A 69 1.35 -9.55 -15.21
CA LEU A 69 2.73 -9.43 -14.76
C LEU A 69 3.46 -10.77 -14.87
N PRO A 70 4.64 -10.80 -15.52
CA PRO A 70 5.42 -12.03 -15.58
C PRO A 70 5.83 -12.54 -14.19
N ARG A 71 6.13 -13.83 -14.09
CA ARG A 71 6.89 -14.36 -12.94
C ARG A 71 8.20 -13.57 -12.81
N GLY A 72 8.63 -13.29 -11.59
CA GLY A 72 9.73 -12.35 -11.35
C GLY A 72 9.24 -10.97 -10.93
N PHE A 73 7.96 -10.63 -11.13
CA PHE A 73 7.41 -9.32 -10.78
C PHE A 73 6.60 -9.36 -9.48
N ALA A 74 6.56 -8.21 -8.81
CA ALA A 74 5.65 -7.97 -7.69
C ALA A 74 5.02 -6.58 -7.82
N ILE A 75 3.76 -6.46 -7.37
CA ILE A 75 3.03 -5.19 -7.27
C ILE A 75 2.90 -4.78 -5.82
N LEU A 76 3.07 -3.50 -5.55
CA LEU A 76 2.65 -2.86 -4.32
C LEU A 76 1.77 -1.66 -4.65
N ALA A 77 0.58 -1.59 -4.06
CA ALA A 77 -0.28 -0.41 -4.12
C ALA A 77 -0.69 0.02 -2.72
N ILE A 78 -0.79 1.31 -2.44
CA ILE A 78 -1.19 1.86 -1.14
C ILE A 78 -2.11 3.05 -1.32
N GLY A 79 -3.25 3.07 -0.64
CA GLY A 79 -4.13 4.23 -0.67
C GLY A 79 -5.47 4.01 0.00
N ARG A 80 -6.32 5.05 -0.07
CA ARG A 80 -7.68 5.00 0.45
C ARG A 80 -8.56 4.25 -0.54
N ARG A 81 -9.07 3.09 -0.14
CA ARG A 81 -9.92 2.27 -0.99
C ARG A 81 -11.38 2.72 -0.84
N SER A 82 -11.89 3.45 -1.84
CA SER A 82 -13.29 3.90 -1.94
C SER A 82 -13.76 4.90 -0.86
N GLY A 83 -14.71 5.77 -1.22
CA GLY A 83 -15.43 6.64 -0.29
C GLY A 83 -16.45 5.89 0.59
N GLU A 84 -16.78 4.65 0.25
CA GLU A 84 -17.90 3.90 0.86
C GLU A 84 -17.50 3.13 2.13
N ALA A 85 -16.25 2.67 2.22
CA ALA A 85 -15.80 1.91 3.38
C ALA A 85 -15.47 2.84 4.55
N LYS A 86 -16.21 2.68 5.66
CA LYS A 86 -16.05 3.48 6.89
C LYS A 86 -15.13 2.84 7.93
N SER A 87 -14.72 1.58 7.73
CA SER A 87 -13.85 0.85 8.66
C SER A 87 -12.93 -0.15 7.95
N ILE A 88 -11.92 -0.67 8.68
CA ILE A 88 -11.08 -1.78 8.22
C ILE A 88 -11.94 -3.00 7.92
N GLU A 89 -12.93 -3.29 8.77
CA GLU A 89 -13.84 -4.41 8.63
C GLU A 89 -14.64 -4.32 7.33
N ALA A 90 -15.14 -3.14 6.98
CA ALA A 90 -15.84 -2.91 5.72
C ALA A 90 -14.91 -3.13 4.52
N LEU A 91 -13.65 -2.67 4.58
CA LEU A 91 -12.66 -2.92 3.52
C LEU A 91 -12.34 -4.41 3.37
N MET A 92 -12.17 -5.09 4.50
CA MET A 92 -11.92 -6.52 4.56
C MET A 92 -13.12 -7.29 4.00
N GLU A 93 -14.35 -6.93 4.35
CA GLU A 93 -15.58 -7.56 3.86
C GLU A 93 -15.76 -7.38 2.35
N LEU A 94 -15.54 -6.16 1.83
CA LEU A 94 -15.52 -5.91 0.39
C LEU A 94 -14.48 -6.75 -0.35
N ARG A 95 -13.43 -7.20 0.34
CA ARG A 95 -12.46 -8.13 -0.23
C ARG A 95 -12.88 -9.59 -0.05
N ARG A 96 -13.44 -9.96 1.11
CA ARG A 96 -13.92 -11.32 1.39
C ARG A 96 -14.99 -11.80 0.43
N ARG A 97 -15.87 -10.90 -0.01
CA ARG A 97 -16.90 -11.19 -1.03
C ARG A 97 -16.31 -11.65 -2.37
N ALA A 98 -15.06 -11.28 -2.66
CA ALA A 98 -14.35 -11.72 -3.85
C ALA A 98 -13.42 -12.91 -3.59
N ASN A 99 -12.76 -12.99 -2.41
CA ASN A 99 -11.80 -14.04 -2.04
C ASN A 99 -11.70 -14.24 -0.51
N ALA A 100 -11.72 -15.48 -0.01
CA ALA A 100 -11.51 -15.75 1.42
C ALA A 100 -10.05 -15.48 1.86
N PHE A 101 -9.86 -14.84 3.02
CA PHE A 101 -8.53 -14.69 3.61
C PHE A 101 -8.05 -16.01 4.20
N SER A 102 -6.80 -16.38 3.92
CA SER A 102 -6.15 -17.55 4.52
C SER A 102 -5.65 -17.27 5.93
N SER A 103 -5.35 -16.01 6.27
CA SER A 103 -5.02 -15.59 7.63
C SER A 103 -5.24 -14.10 7.82
N THR A 104 -5.53 -13.71 9.05
CA THR A 104 -5.61 -12.30 9.49
C THR A 104 -4.90 -12.13 10.83
N ARG A 105 -4.24 -10.99 11.04
CA ARG A 105 -3.60 -10.66 12.33
C ARG A 105 -3.49 -9.16 12.54
N SER A 106 -3.57 -8.71 13.78
CA SER A 106 -3.20 -7.35 14.16
C SER A 106 -1.70 -7.11 13.92
N VAL A 107 -1.34 -5.88 13.52
CA VAL A 107 0.05 -5.52 13.22
C VAL A 107 0.45 -4.32 14.05
N ALA A 108 1.63 -4.42 14.67
CA ALA A 108 2.26 -3.30 15.36
C ALA A 108 2.64 -2.20 14.35
N HIS A 109 2.66 -0.96 14.83
CA HIS A 109 3.01 0.22 14.06
C HIS A 109 3.65 1.24 14.98
N ALA A 110 4.61 2.00 14.48
CA ALA A 110 5.24 3.07 15.26
C ALA A 110 4.30 4.28 15.36
N SER A 111 4.23 4.93 16.52
CA SER A 111 3.40 6.13 16.73
C SER A 111 3.70 7.26 15.74
N ALA A 112 4.95 7.38 15.29
CA ALA A 112 5.39 8.35 14.29
C ALA A 112 4.71 8.19 12.92
N THR A 113 4.07 7.04 12.65
CA THR A 113 3.32 6.82 11.41
C THR A 113 1.98 7.53 11.37
N GLY A 114 1.42 7.92 12.53
CA GLY A 114 0.06 8.45 12.63
C GLY A 114 -1.05 7.41 12.38
N ILE A 115 -0.67 6.14 12.24
CA ILE A 115 -1.59 5.01 12.17
C ILE A 115 -2.11 4.73 13.59
N THR A 116 -3.40 4.46 13.72
CA THR A 116 -4.02 4.14 15.03
C THR A 116 -4.41 2.68 15.15
N ARG A 117 -4.50 1.96 14.03
CA ARG A 117 -4.84 0.54 13.97
C ARG A 117 -4.37 -0.06 12.66
N ALA A 118 -3.89 -1.30 12.69
CA ALA A 118 -3.51 -2.03 11.49
C ALA A 118 -3.80 -3.54 11.59
N VAL A 119 -4.22 -4.13 10.49
CA VAL A 119 -4.49 -5.57 10.33
C VAL A 119 -3.85 -6.04 9.03
N GLU A 120 -3.07 -7.12 9.10
CA GLU A 120 -2.55 -7.82 7.93
C GLU A 120 -3.48 -8.99 7.60
N ALA A 121 -3.84 -9.12 6.33
CA ALA A 121 -4.57 -10.25 5.79
C ALA A 121 -3.77 -10.86 4.65
N ARG A 122 -3.83 -12.18 4.51
CA ARG A 122 -3.19 -12.91 3.41
C ARG A 122 -4.20 -13.76 2.68
N TRP A 123 -3.99 -13.98 1.39
CA TRP A 123 -4.74 -14.93 0.60
C TRP A 123 -3.97 -15.32 -0.66
N THR A 124 -4.52 -16.30 -1.36
CA THR A 124 -4.10 -16.74 -2.69
C THR A 124 -5.30 -16.58 -3.61
N ASP A 125 -5.15 -15.89 -4.74
CA ASP A 125 -6.28 -15.51 -5.60
C ASP A 125 -6.92 -16.69 -6.34
N ASN A 126 -6.37 -17.91 -6.24
CA ASN A 126 -7.01 -19.09 -6.79
C ASN A 126 -6.53 -20.36 -6.08
N ALA A 127 -7.45 -21.18 -5.54
CA ALA A 127 -7.11 -22.51 -5.02
C ALA A 127 -6.74 -23.50 -6.14
N ASN A 128 -7.17 -23.20 -7.38
CA ASN A 128 -7.03 -24.05 -8.56
C ASN A 128 -5.87 -23.63 -9.48
N GLU A 129 -5.22 -22.49 -9.26
CA GLU A 129 -3.98 -22.10 -9.93
C GLU A 129 -2.89 -21.82 -8.89
N PRO A 130 -1.82 -22.64 -8.86
CA PRO A 130 -0.79 -22.51 -7.84
C PRO A 130 0.15 -21.38 -8.24
N GLY A 131 0.10 -20.26 -7.52
CA GLY A 131 1.19 -19.31 -7.69
C GLY A 131 1.07 -18.02 -6.93
N GLU A 132 -0.04 -17.30 -6.97
CA GLU A 132 -0.04 -15.91 -6.50
C GLU A 132 -0.39 -15.81 -5.00
N GLN A 133 0.41 -15.04 -4.27
CA GLN A 133 0.14 -14.66 -2.90
C GLN A 133 -0.06 -13.15 -2.84
N THR A 134 -1.13 -12.75 -2.16
CA THR A 134 -1.33 -11.35 -1.80
C THR A 134 -1.31 -11.18 -0.30
N ILE A 135 -0.64 -10.12 0.13
CA ILE A 135 -0.62 -9.63 1.50
C ILE A 135 -1.24 -8.23 1.47
N ALA A 136 -2.35 -8.05 2.18
CA ALA A 136 -2.93 -6.74 2.43
C ALA A 136 -2.58 -6.28 3.85
N ARG A 137 -2.25 -5.01 4.01
CA ARG A 137 -2.27 -4.30 5.29
C ARG A 137 -3.38 -3.26 5.25
N PHE A 138 -4.44 -3.51 6.00
CA PHE A 138 -5.49 -2.54 6.26
C PHE A 138 -5.10 -1.69 7.45
N PHE A 139 -5.30 -0.38 7.39
CA PHE A 139 -4.90 0.50 8.48
C PHE A 139 -5.81 1.72 8.60
N VAL A 140 -5.89 2.27 9.81
CA VAL A 140 -6.59 3.53 10.07
C VAL A 140 -5.56 4.65 10.15
N PHE A 141 -5.73 5.66 9.30
CA PHE A 141 -4.94 6.88 9.32
C PHE A 141 -5.90 8.07 9.34
N ARG A 142 -5.72 8.99 10.31
CA ARG A 142 -6.62 10.14 10.54
C ARG A 142 -8.11 9.76 10.58
N GLY A 143 -8.43 8.63 11.19
CA GLY A 143 -9.81 8.15 11.35
C GLY A 143 -10.44 7.55 10.08
N GLN A 144 -9.69 7.44 8.98
CA GLN A 144 -10.16 6.84 7.74
C GLN A 144 -9.45 5.52 7.46
N PRO A 145 -10.13 4.54 6.84
CA PRO A 145 -9.54 3.25 6.51
C PRO A 145 -8.77 3.32 5.17
N PHE A 146 -7.59 2.72 5.17
CA PHE A 146 -6.69 2.60 4.03
C PHE A 146 -6.28 1.13 3.84
N ALA A 147 -5.71 0.83 2.67
CA ALA A 147 -5.12 -0.47 2.41
C ALA A 147 -3.82 -0.34 1.62
N ALA A 148 -2.85 -1.19 1.95
CA ALA A 148 -1.69 -1.47 1.12
C ALA A 148 -1.75 -2.93 0.68
N TYR A 149 -1.68 -3.19 -0.62
CA TYR A 149 -1.68 -4.52 -1.21
C TYR A 149 -0.32 -4.83 -1.81
N LEU A 150 0.20 -6.00 -1.50
CA LEU A 150 1.40 -6.57 -2.09
C LEU A 150 1.03 -7.90 -2.73
N SER A 151 1.21 -8.04 -4.04
CA SER A 151 0.94 -9.28 -4.77
C SER A 151 2.18 -9.76 -5.53
N PHE A 152 2.47 -11.06 -5.45
CA PHE A 152 3.63 -11.68 -6.09
C PHE A 152 3.42 -13.20 -6.27
N TYR A 153 4.24 -13.83 -7.10
CA TYR A 153 4.26 -15.29 -7.23
C TYR A 153 5.03 -15.95 -6.07
N GLN A 154 4.44 -16.93 -5.40
CA GLN A 154 5.05 -17.81 -4.41
C GLN A 154 6.24 -18.59 -4.96
N SER A 155 6.25 -18.88 -6.26
CA SER A 155 7.39 -19.52 -6.92
C SER A 155 8.56 -18.55 -7.17
N ASP A 156 8.40 -17.26 -6.87
CA ASP A 156 9.46 -16.27 -7.09
C ASP A 156 10.64 -16.53 -6.16
N ARG A 157 11.86 -16.36 -6.71
CA ARG A 157 13.12 -16.50 -5.97
C ARG A 157 13.30 -15.38 -4.94
N ARG A 158 12.71 -14.20 -5.18
CA ARG A 158 12.77 -13.02 -4.32
C ARG A 158 11.59 -12.92 -3.35
N ARG A 159 10.73 -13.95 -3.26
CA ARG A 159 9.49 -13.93 -2.45
C ARG A 159 9.68 -13.49 -1.00
N SER A 160 10.82 -13.82 -0.38
CA SER A 160 11.12 -13.43 1.00
C SER A 160 11.37 -11.93 1.17
N GLN A 161 11.78 -11.24 0.11
CA GLN A 161 12.09 -9.81 0.12
C GLN A 161 10.82 -8.94 0.03
N TYR A 162 9.76 -9.45 -0.60
CA TYR A 162 8.54 -8.67 -0.84
C TYR A 162 7.82 -8.28 0.45
N PRO A 163 7.58 -9.18 1.43
CA PRO A 163 7.00 -8.79 2.72
C PRO A 163 7.84 -7.76 3.48
N MET A 164 9.18 -7.81 3.34
CA MET A 164 10.08 -6.80 3.93
C MET A 164 9.91 -5.44 3.27
N ALA A 165 9.71 -5.39 1.95
CA ALA A 165 9.44 -4.15 1.23
C ALA A 165 8.10 -3.52 1.68
N LEU A 166 7.05 -4.34 1.85
CA LEU A 166 5.78 -3.87 2.40
C LEU A 166 5.94 -3.35 3.84
N ALA A 167 6.69 -4.05 4.69
CA ALA A 167 6.95 -3.61 6.06
C ALA A 167 7.68 -2.26 6.09
N ARG A 168 8.75 -2.11 5.30
CA ARG A 168 9.51 -0.85 5.20
C ARG A 168 8.68 0.30 4.66
N LEU A 169 7.84 0.06 3.65
CA LEU A 169 6.92 1.08 3.15
C LEU A 169 5.95 1.52 4.26
N PHE A 170 5.36 0.56 4.97
CA PHE A 170 4.42 0.83 6.05
C PHE A 170 5.06 1.63 7.20
N ASP A 171 6.29 1.24 7.59
CA ASP A 171 7.06 1.93 8.63
C ASP A 171 7.55 3.31 8.21
N SER A 172 7.54 3.61 6.91
CA SER A 172 7.93 4.91 6.34
C SER A 172 6.76 5.91 6.23
N ILE A 173 5.52 5.49 6.49
CA ILE A 173 4.35 6.37 6.42
C ILE A 173 4.56 7.50 7.42
N ARG A 174 4.38 8.75 7.00
CA ARG A 174 4.48 9.94 7.86
C ARG A 174 3.33 10.90 7.57
N PRO A 175 2.66 11.44 8.60
CA PRO A 175 1.73 12.54 8.42
C PRO A 175 2.41 13.77 7.82
N LEU A 176 1.71 14.48 6.94
CA LEU A 176 2.15 15.79 6.45
C LEU A 176 1.82 16.85 7.51
N ALA A 177 2.73 17.07 8.46
CA ALA A 177 2.57 18.15 9.43
C ALA A 177 2.75 19.53 8.75
N GLY A 178 1.77 20.42 8.87
CA GLY A 178 1.90 21.82 8.47
C GLY A 178 1.69 22.13 6.98
N ALA A 179 1.27 21.17 6.16
CA ALA A 179 0.78 21.45 4.81
C ALA A 179 -0.63 22.07 4.89
N THR A 180 -0.92 23.09 4.10
CA THR A 180 -2.25 23.67 3.92
C THR A 180 -3.26 22.55 3.62
N GLY A 181 -4.32 22.43 4.43
CA GLY A 181 -5.32 21.36 4.30
C GLY A 181 -5.07 20.08 5.13
N CYS A 182 -3.92 19.98 5.82
CA CYS A 182 -3.57 18.81 6.66
C CYS A 182 -3.53 19.17 8.16
N PRO A 183 -4.67 19.10 8.88
CA PRO A 183 -4.72 19.28 10.32
C PRO A 183 -3.73 18.37 11.05
N VAL A 184 -2.93 18.96 11.96
CA VAL A 184 -2.02 18.21 12.84
C VAL A 184 -2.87 17.35 13.80
N PRO A 185 -2.67 16.01 13.86
CA PRO A 185 -3.36 15.16 14.82
C PRO A 185 -3.06 15.62 16.26
N ALA A 186 -4.07 15.63 17.12
CA ALA A 186 -4.00 16.19 18.48
C ALA A 186 -2.83 15.64 19.32
N GLY A 187 -2.41 14.39 19.11
CA GLY A 187 -1.30 13.76 19.84
C GLY A 187 0.12 14.11 19.37
N HIS A 188 0.28 14.90 18.29
CA HIS A 188 1.61 15.25 17.77
C HIS A 188 2.21 16.53 18.39
N LYS A 189 1.41 17.30 19.13
CA LYS A 189 1.88 18.50 19.84
C LYS A 189 2.73 18.16 21.07
N ASP A 190 2.45 17.05 21.74
CA ASP A 190 3.13 16.71 22.99
C ASP A 190 4.57 16.23 22.79
N ALA A 191 4.88 15.58 21.66
CA ALA A 191 6.23 15.10 21.37
C ALA A 191 7.25 16.23 21.10
N ARG A 192 6.82 17.47 20.79
CA ARG A 192 7.74 18.60 20.61
C ARG A 192 8.07 19.35 21.90
N ARG A 193 7.31 19.15 22.98
CA ARG A 193 7.57 19.84 24.26
C ARG A 193 8.60 19.14 25.14
N ILE A 194 8.98 17.90 24.85
CA ILE A 194 9.85 17.09 25.73
C ILE A 194 11.36 17.31 25.43
N HIS A 195 11.72 18.04 24.37
CA HIS A 195 13.13 18.26 23.97
C HIS A 195 13.52 19.74 23.78
N GLY A 196 12.89 20.64 24.54
CA GLY A 196 13.28 22.05 24.55
C GLY A 196 13.09 22.66 25.94
N GLY A 197 13.98 22.27 26.86
CA GLY A 197 14.17 22.86 28.18
C GLY A 197 15.65 22.83 28.49
#